data_AF-A0A6J4LR88-F1
#
_entry.id   AF-A0A6J4LR88-F1
#
_cell.length_a   1.000
_cell.length_b   1.000
_cell.length_c   1.000
_cell.angle_alpha   90.00
_cell.angle_beta   90.00
_cell.angle_gamma   90.00
#
_symmetry.space_group_name_H-M   'P 1'
#
loop_
_entity.id
_entity.type
_entity.pdbx_description
1 polymer ?
#
loop_
_entity_poly.entity_id
_entity_poly.type
_entity_poly.pdbx_seq_one_letter_code
_entity_poly.pdbx_strand_id
1 'polypeptide(L)'
;MANATVAQAVNRQTVAAALQAARTEAAEHRAWINAINRAALNLEACPWAFDGEVLRIASASNSARYTISVDGCECKAGQAGRPCWHRAAWRLLRKAAEMLPPARPVLTDAEMAAIVDELYG
;
A
#
# COMPACT_ATOMS: atom_id res chain seq x y z
N MET A 1 -12.34 -12.66 2.73
CA MET A 1 -10.98 -13.20 2.98
C MET A 1 -9.93 -12.76 1.95
N ALA A 2 -10.30 -12.17 0.79
CA ALA A 2 -9.35 -11.63 -0.21
C ALA A 2 -8.55 -10.38 0.26
N ASN A 3 -9.05 -9.64 1.24
CA ASN A 3 -8.42 -8.41 1.73
C ASN A 3 -7.19 -8.68 2.64
N ALA A 4 -7.14 -9.85 3.30
CA ALA A 4 -5.99 -10.24 4.13
C ALA A 4 -4.73 -10.57 3.31
N THR A 5 -4.91 -11.08 2.08
CA THR A 5 -3.82 -11.40 1.16
C THR A 5 -3.12 -10.17 0.57
N VAL A 6 -3.84 -9.05 0.43
CA VAL A 6 -3.26 -7.79 -0.08
C VAL A 6 -2.34 -7.15 0.97
N ALA A 7 -2.76 -7.16 2.24
CA ALA A 7 -1.98 -6.67 3.38
C ALA A 7 -0.61 -7.33 3.52
N GLN A 8 -0.55 -8.65 3.33
CA GLN A 8 0.66 -9.47 3.50
C GLN A 8 1.64 -9.33 2.35
N ALA A 9 1.20 -8.83 1.20
CA ALA A 9 2.01 -8.82 -0.02
C ALA A 9 2.70 -7.47 -0.28
N VAL A 10 2.16 -6.35 0.25
CA VAL A 10 2.84 -5.04 0.17
C VAL A 10 4.19 -5.10 0.90
N ASN A 11 5.26 -4.78 0.17
CA ASN A 11 6.62 -4.86 0.68
C ASN A 11 7.43 -3.60 0.31
N ARG A 12 8.65 -3.50 0.83
CA ARG A 12 9.50 -2.31 0.64
C ARG A 12 9.75 -1.99 -0.83
N GLN A 13 9.87 -3.00 -1.71
CA GLN A 13 10.14 -2.79 -3.12
C GLN A 13 8.92 -2.20 -3.83
N THR A 14 7.71 -2.75 -3.59
CA THR A 14 6.49 -2.23 -4.21
C THR A 14 6.14 -0.84 -3.68
N VAL A 15 6.40 -0.55 -2.40
CA VAL A 15 6.25 0.81 -1.83
C VAL A 15 7.24 1.79 -2.45
N ALA A 16 8.50 1.40 -2.68
CA ALA A 16 9.49 2.28 -3.33
C ALA A 16 9.10 2.60 -4.79
N ALA A 17 8.63 1.59 -5.54
CA ALA A 17 8.13 1.79 -6.90
C ALA A 17 6.89 2.70 -6.92
N ALA A 18 5.95 2.48 -6.01
CA ALA A 18 4.77 3.33 -5.85
C ALA A 18 5.14 4.78 -5.48
N LEU A 19 6.14 4.97 -4.62
CA LEU A 19 6.65 6.29 -4.23
C LEU A 19 7.23 7.04 -5.43
N GLN A 20 8.04 6.38 -6.25
CA GLN A 20 8.61 7.00 -7.44
C GLN A 20 7.53 7.42 -8.43
N ALA A 21 6.59 6.51 -8.74
CA ALA A 21 5.47 6.82 -9.63
C ALA A 21 4.60 7.97 -9.10
N ALA A 22 4.26 7.97 -7.81
CA ALA A 22 3.46 9.02 -7.20
C ALA A 22 4.15 10.40 -7.24
N ARG A 23 5.49 10.45 -7.11
CA ARG A 23 6.25 11.70 -7.24
C ARG A 23 6.23 12.23 -8.67
N THR A 24 6.36 11.35 -9.67
CA THR A 24 6.24 11.75 -11.08
C THR A 24 4.85 12.29 -11.38
N GLU A 25 3.79 11.61 -10.93
CA GLU A 25 2.40 12.04 -11.14
C GLU A 25 2.08 13.36 -10.43
N ALA A 26 2.66 13.59 -9.26
CA ALA A 26 2.43 14.80 -8.47
C ALA A 26 3.45 15.92 -8.73
N ALA A 27 4.29 15.82 -9.78
CA ALA A 27 5.44 16.71 -9.98
C ALA A 27 5.07 18.21 -9.94
N GLU A 28 3.90 18.58 -10.48
CA GLU A 28 3.41 19.97 -10.52
C GLU A 28 2.61 20.36 -9.26
N HIS A 29 2.37 19.42 -8.35
CA HIS A 29 1.54 19.59 -7.16
C HIS A 29 2.39 19.55 -5.88
N ARG A 30 3.09 20.66 -5.59
CA ARG A 30 4.01 20.80 -4.44
C ARG A 30 3.42 20.32 -3.10
N ALA A 31 2.16 20.63 -2.83
CA ALA A 31 1.50 20.21 -1.59
C ALA A 31 1.35 18.68 -1.49
N TRP A 32 1.09 18.01 -2.62
CA TRP A 32 1.02 16.56 -2.69
C TRP A 32 2.40 15.92 -2.63
N ILE A 33 3.44 16.50 -3.27
CA ILE A 33 4.83 16.04 -3.11
C ILE A 33 5.24 16.04 -1.63
N ASN A 34 4.94 17.12 -0.90
CA ASN A 34 5.23 17.18 0.53
C ASN A 34 4.46 16.12 1.32
N ALA A 35 3.18 15.88 1.00
CA ALA A 35 2.38 14.84 1.63
C ALA A 35 2.92 13.43 1.33
N ILE A 36 3.34 13.17 0.09
CA ILE A 36 3.93 11.90 -0.36
C ILE A 36 5.26 11.62 0.34
N ASN A 37 6.14 12.63 0.41
CA ASN A 37 7.42 12.49 1.11
C ASN A 37 7.22 12.21 2.61
N ARG A 38 6.27 12.89 3.25
CA ARG A 38 5.92 12.61 4.65
C ARG A 38 5.30 11.24 4.82
N ALA A 39 4.48 10.78 3.87
CA ALA A 39 3.88 9.45 3.92
C ALA A 39 4.96 8.37 3.93
N ALA A 40 5.96 8.45 3.04
CA ALA A 40 7.07 7.50 3.00
C ALA A 40 7.79 7.40 4.35
N LEU A 41 8.14 8.55 4.96
CA LEU A 41 8.80 8.59 6.27
C LEU A 41 7.93 7.97 7.39
N ASN A 42 6.63 8.25 7.38
CA ASN A 42 5.74 7.74 8.44
C ASN A 42 5.37 6.27 8.26
N LEU A 43 5.34 5.75 7.03
CA LEU A 43 5.14 4.33 6.77
C LEU A 43 6.32 3.47 7.26
N GLU A 44 7.54 4.03 7.27
CA GLU A 44 8.70 3.37 7.86
C GLU A 44 8.75 3.53 9.39
N ALA A 45 8.30 4.68 9.92
CA ALA A 45 8.47 5.01 11.34
C ALA A 45 7.29 4.61 12.26
N CYS A 46 6.08 4.49 11.72
CA CYS A 46 4.86 4.31 12.52
C CYS A 46 4.25 2.93 12.33
N PRO A 47 3.63 2.35 13.38
CA PRO A 47 2.78 1.17 13.21
C PRO A 47 1.57 1.48 12.34
N TRP A 48 1.26 0.59 11.40
CA TRP A 48 0.08 0.66 10.55
C TRP A 48 -0.44 -0.72 10.16
N ALA A 49 -1.70 -0.77 9.75
CA ALA A 49 -2.36 -1.94 9.17
C ALA A 49 -3.19 -1.50 7.97
N PHE A 50 -3.07 -2.22 6.86
CA PHE A 50 -3.78 -1.95 5.62
C PHE A 50 -4.37 -3.25 5.08
N ASP A 51 -5.66 -3.27 4.78
CA ASP A 51 -6.37 -4.47 4.30
C ASP A 51 -6.69 -4.44 2.80
N GLY A 52 -6.09 -3.51 2.04
CA GLY A 52 -6.41 -3.28 0.63
C GLY A 52 -7.43 -2.16 0.41
N GLU A 53 -8.30 -1.88 1.40
CA GLU A 53 -9.34 -0.85 1.28
C GLU A 53 -9.20 0.24 2.34
N VAL A 54 -8.86 -0.13 3.57
CA VAL A 54 -8.76 0.75 4.73
C VAL A 54 -7.36 0.71 5.30
N LEU A 55 -6.78 1.89 5.50
CA LEU A 55 -5.53 2.08 6.24
C LEU A 55 -5.84 2.58 7.65
N ARG A 56 -5.28 1.92 8.64
CA ARG A 56 -5.21 2.38 10.03
C ARG A 56 -3.75 2.65 10.37
N ILE A 57 -3.40 3.88 10.71
CA ILE A 57 -2.01 4.29 10.96
C ILE A 57 -1.91 5.20 12.19
N ALA A 58 -0.88 4.98 13.00
CA ALA A 58 -0.52 5.88 14.09
C ALA A 58 0.24 7.10 13.56
N SER A 59 0.03 8.27 14.16
CA SER A 59 0.81 9.47 13.90
C SER A 59 2.05 9.52 14.79
N ALA A 60 3.21 9.73 14.16
CA ALA A 60 4.51 9.80 14.84
C ALA A 60 4.55 10.84 15.97
N SER A 61 3.83 11.96 15.83
CA SER A 61 3.98 13.13 16.71
C SER A 61 3.10 13.12 17.96
N ASN A 62 2.03 12.34 17.98
CA ASN A 62 1.01 12.42 19.04
C ASN A 62 0.33 11.10 19.38
N SER A 63 0.81 9.97 18.83
CA SER A 63 0.22 8.64 19.03
C SER A 63 -1.26 8.51 18.66
N ALA A 64 -1.85 9.51 18.00
CA ALA A 64 -3.22 9.45 17.51
C ALA A 64 -3.31 8.42 16.38
N ARG A 65 -4.40 7.66 16.33
CA ARG A 65 -4.67 6.71 15.25
C ARG A 65 -5.67 7.32 14.28
N TYR A 66 -5.39 7.17 13.00
CA TYR A 66 -6.24 7.67 11.93
C TYR A 66 -6.69 6.51 11.04
N THR A 67 -7.95 6.55 10.65
CA THR A 67 -8.53 5.68 9.62
C THR A 67 -8.64 6.44 8.30
N ILE A 68 -8.27 5.77 7.22
CA ILE A 68 -8.28 6.30 5.87
C ILE A 68 -8.93 5.28 4.95
N SER A 69 -9.92 5.71 4.18
CA SER A 69 -10.60 4.92 3.14
C SER A 69 -10.67 5.71 1.84
N VAL A 70 -11.40 5.17 0.85
CA VAL A 70 -11.73 5.89 -0.38
C VAL A 70 -12.49 7.20 -0.12
N ASP A 71 -13.29 7.24 0.94
CA ASP A 71 -14.13 8.40 1.30
C ASP A 71 -13.31 9.56 1.87
N GLY A 72 -12.09 9.28 2.35
CA GLY A 72 -11.17 10.31 2.81
C GLY A 72 -10.36 9.91 4.03
N CYS A 73 -9.91 10.93 4.77
CA CYS A 73 -9.09 10.77 5.95
C CYS A 73 -9.67 11.59 7.12
N GLU A 74 -9.70 10.99 8.29
CA GLU A 74 -10.22 11.59 9.53
C GLU A 74 -9.35 12.73 10.08
N CYS A 75 -8.14 12.95 9.56
CA CYS A 75 -7.31 14.05 10.03
C CYS A 75 -7.86 15.41 9.61
N LYS A 76 -7.59 16.46 10.40
CA LYS A 76 -8.05 17.83 10.15
C LYS A 76 -7.80 18.32 8.72
N ALA A 77 -6.64 18.00 8.14
CA ALA A 77 -6.33 18.38 6.76
C ALA A 77 -7.19 17.62 5.74
N GLY A 78 -7.42 16.33 5.97
CA GLY A 78 -8.27 15.48 5.12
C GLY A 78 -9.74 15.94 5.15
N GLN A 79 -10.27 16.20 6.35
CA GLN A 79 -11.61 16.75 6.55
C GLN A 79 -11.80 18.11 5.88
N ALA A 80 -10.74 18.94 5.84
CA ALA A 80 -10.74 20.21 5.13
C ALA A 80 -10.49 20.10 3.61
N GLY A 81 -10.49 18.89 3.04
CA GLY A 81 -10.23 18.65 1.62
C GLY A 81 -8.77 18.84 1.18
N ARG A 82 -7.86 19.16 2.09
CA ARG A 82 -6.45 19.47 1.78
C ARG A 82 -5.61 18.20 1.63
N PRO A 83 -4.50 18.26 0.86
CA PRO A 83 -3.51 17.19 0.85
C PRO A 83 -3.02 16.87 2.27
N CYS A 84 -3.05 15.59 2.64
CA CYS A 84 -2.55 15.10 3.91
C CYS A 84 -1.72 13.84 3.70
N TRP A 85 -0.71 13.65 4.54
CA TRP A 85 0.22 12.54 4.41
C TRP A 85 -0.46 11.19 4.64
N HIS A 86 -1.48 11.12 5.50
CA HIS A 86 -2.26 9.90 5.72
C HIS A 86 -2.95 9.40 4.44
N ARG A 87 -3.58 10.32 3.68
CA ARG A 87 -4.22 10.00 2.41
C ARG A 87 -3.18 9.63 1.35
N ALA A 88 -2.03 10.31 1.34
CA ALA A 88 -0.93 9.93 0.47
C ALA A 88 -0.41 8.52 0.81
N ALA A 89 -0.30 8.16 2.10
CA ALA A 89 0.11 6.83 2.54
C ALA A 89 -0.86 5.74 2.07
N TRP A 90 -2.17 5.95 2.23
CA TRP A 90 -3.19 5.03 1.72
C TRP A 90 -3.10 4.84 0.21
N ARG A 91 -2.93 5.94 -0.55
CA ARG A 91 -2.73 5.88 -2.02
C ARG A 91 -1.47 5.12 -2.40
N LEU A 92 -0.36 5.34 -1.67
CA LEU A 92 0.89 4.62 -1.90
C LEU A 92 0.73 3.13 -1.67
N LEU A 93 0.09 2.71 -0.58
CA LEU A 93 -0.13 1.29 -0.27
C LEU A 93 -1.06 0.62 -1.29
N ARG A 94 -2.10 1.33 -1.76
CA ARG A 94 -2.95 0.85 -2.86
C ARG A 94 -2.17 0.63 -4.15
N LYS A 95 -1.41 1.63 -4.57
CA LYS A 95 -0.57 1.53 -5.78
C LYS A 95 0.49 0.44 -5.63
N ALA A 96 1.06 0.28 -4.43
CA ALA A 96 2.01 -0.79 -4.14
C ALA A 96 1.36 -2.19 -4.20
N ALA A 97 0.11 -2.31 -3.78
CA ALA A 97 -0.66 -3.56 -3.91
C ALA A 97 -0.95 -3.91 -5.37
N GLU A 98 -1.25 -2.92 -6.21
CA GLU A 98 -1.47 -3.10 -7.66
C GLU A 98 -0.20 -3.53 -8.41
N MET A 99 0.98 -3.22 -7.86
CA MET A 99 2.28 -3.60 -8.43
C MET A 99 2.71 -5.02 -8.07
N LEU A 100 1.91 -5.75 -7.29
CA LEU A 100 2.25 -7.11 -6.93
C LEU A 100 2.11 -8.02 -8.15
N PRO A 101 3.12 -8.86 -8.44
CA PRO A 101 2.93 -9.91 -9.44
C PRO A 101 1.77 -10.81 -8.99
N PRO A 102 1.00 -11.37 -9.94
CA PRO A 102 -0.02 -12.35 -9.60
C PRO A 102 0.62 -13.44 -8.73
N ALA A 103 -0.08 -13.87 -7.68
CA ALA A 103 0.40 -14.92 -6.80
C ALA A 103 0.79 -16.13 -7.66
N ARG A 104 2.05 -16.59 -7.54
CA ARG A 104 2.47 -17.80 -8.22
C ARG A 104 1.59 -18.93 -7.71
N PRO A 105 0.87 -19.67 -8.57
CA PRO A 105 0.08 -20.81 -8.12
C PRO A 105 1.03 -21.78 -7.41
N VAL A 106 0.70 -22.11 -6.15
CA VAL A 106 1.36 -23.19 -5.44
C VAL A 106 0.68 -24.46 -5.90
N LEU A 107 1.38 -25.22 -6.75
CA LEU A 107 0.95 -26.54 -7.16
C LEU A 107 1.08 -27.48 -5.96
N THR A 108 0.07 -28.30 -5.73
CA THR A 108 0.16 -29.44 -4.83
C THR A 108 1.15 -30.47 -5.38
N ASP A 109 1.65 -31.35 -4.53
CA ASP A 109 2.55 -32.43 -4.95
C ASP A 109 1.91 -33.32 -6.05
N ALA A 110 0.59 -33.50 -5.99
CA ALA A 110 -0.16 -34.25 -7.00
C ALA A 110 -0.21 -33.51 -8.35
N GLU A 111 -0.45 -32.19 -8.34
CA GLU A 111 -0.44 -31.38 -9.56
C GLU A 111 0.97 -31.28 -10.17
N MET A 112 2.00 -31.20 -9.31
CA MET A 112 3.39 -31.21 -9.74
C MET A 112 3.75 -32.57 -10.39
N ALA A 113 3.36 -33.68 -9.78
CA ALA A 113 3.60 -35.01 -10.31
C ALA A 113 2.92 -35.23 -11.67
N ALA A 114 1.68 -34.75 -11.84
CA ALA A 114 0.96 -34.84 -13.10
C ALA A 114 1.65 -34.04 -14.23
N ILE A 115 2.15 -32.83 -13.93
CA ILE A 115 2.89 -32.03 -14.92
C ILE A 115 4.23 -32.68 -15.29
N VAL A 116 4.94 -33.27 -14.32
CA VAL A 116 6.21 -33.95 -14.57
C VAL A 116 6.01 -35.19 -15.45
N ASP A 117 4.96 -35.97 -15.18
CA ASP A 117 4.58 -37.13 -16.00
C ASP A 117 4.19 -36.71 -17.44
N GLU A 118 3.44 -35.62 -17.60
CA GLU A 118 3.06 -35.11 -18.93
C GLU A 118 4.25 -34.61 -19.76
N LEU A 119 5.25 -34.00 -19.11
CA LEU A 119 6.38 -33.36 -19.81
C LEU A 119 7.59 -34.28 -20.01
N TYR A 120 7.75 -35.29 -19.17
CA TYR A 120 8.95 -36.13 -19.13
C TYR A 120 8.66 -37.64 -19.06
N GLY A 121 7.40 -38.05 -19.07
CA GLY A 121 6.94 -39.44 -19.11
C GLY A 121 6.86 -40.04 -20.51
#